data_AF-A0A9E4V3J3-F1
#
_entry.id   AF-A0A9E4V3J3-F1
#
_cell.length_a   1.000
_cell.length_b   1.000
_cell.length_c   1.000
_cell.angle_alpha   90.00
_cell.angle_beta   90.00
_cell.angle_gamma   90.00
#
_symmetry.space_group_name_H-M   'P 1'
#
loop_
_entity.id
_entity.type
_entity.pdbx_description
1 polymer ?
#
loop_
_entity_poly.entity_id
_entity_poly.type
_entity_poly.pdbx_seq_one_letter_code
_entity_poly.pdbx_strand_id
1 'polypeptide(L)'
;MSVATAPPLTTYLDPELIGNLQNRLNRIEGSVRGVNRMLEDHENCDDIVVQLSAIKAAVNQVTIKLLEGHMNTCLLECAATGDLEALEHFRRSMALVMKNS
;
A
#
# COMPACT_ATOMS: atom_id res chain seq x y z
N MET A 1 25.32 30.82 13.07
CA MET A 1 23.92 30.49 12.76
C MET A 1 23.89 29.01 12.40
N SER A 2 23.53 28.17 13.36
CA SER A 2 23.47 26.71 13.19
C SER A 2 22.14 26.41 12.51
N VAL A 3 22.19 26.04 11.22
CA VAL A 3 21.06 25.41 10.56
C VAL A 3 21.01 24.00 11.12
N ALA A 4 20.13 23.77 12.09
CA ALA A 4 19.71 22.43 12.44
C ALA A 4 19.02 21.86 11.21
N THR A 5 19.74 21.10 10.40
CA THR A 5 19.14 20.26 9.38
C THR A 5 18.25 19.26 10.10
N ALA A 6 16.93 19.45 10.00
CA ALA A 6 15.98 18.41 10.34
C ALA A 6 16.43 17.11 9.67
N PRO A 7 16.31 15.94 10.33
CA PRO A 7 16.62 14.67 9.68
C PRO A 7 15.86 14.63 8.35
N PRO A 8 16.48 14.14 7.25
CA PRO A 8 15.74 14.01 6.00
C PRO A 8 14.51 13.18 6.36
N LEU A 9 13.32 13.71 6.07
CA LEU A 9 12.07 12.99 6.24
C LEU A 9 12.15 11.76 5.34
N THR A 10 12.73 10.69 5.88
CA THR A 10 12.88 9.42 5.21
C THR A 10 11.47 8.93 5.01
N THR A 11 11.04 9.01 3.74
CA THR A 11 10.03 8.21 3.04
C THR A 11 9.33 7.16 3.91
N TYR A 12 8.02 6.97 3.70
CA TYR A 12 7.17 5.93 4.30
C TYR A 12 7.78 4.50 4.29
N LEU A 13 8.89 4.29 3.58
CA LEU A 13 9.66 3.07 3.44
C LEU A 13 10.61 2.83 4.63
N ASP A 14 10.08 2.65 5.84
CA ASP A 14 10.86 2.00 6.89
C ASP A 14 11.14 0.51 6.51
N PRO A 15 12.28 -0.08 6.89
CA PRO A 15 12.64 -1.43 6.45
C PRO A 15 11.65 -2.53 6.88
N GLU A 16 10.98 -2.35 8.01
CA GLU A 16 10.00 -3.31 8.52
C GLU A 16 8.72 -3.28 7.67
N LEU A 17 8.21 -2.10 7.36
CA LEU A 17 7.08 -1.91 6.45
C LEU A 17 7.41 -2.45 5.07
N ILE A 18 8.58 -2.14 4.51
CA ILE A 18 9.01 -2.69 3.21
C ILE A 18 8.94 -4.22 3.22
N GLY A 19 9.55 -4.86 4.23
CA GLY A 19 9.53 -6.32 4.36
C GLY A 19 8.10 -6.87 4.48
N ASN A 20 7.23 -6.20 5.25
CA ASN A 20 5.83 -6.60 5.38
C ASN A 20 5.08 -6.51 4.04
N LEU A 21 5.24 -5.39 3.32
CA LEU A 21 4.59 -5.15 2.04
C LEU A 21 5.09 -6.14 0.97
N GLN A 22 6.39 -6.36 0.88
CA GLN A 22 6.97 -7.34 -0.04
C GLN A 22 6.47 -8.76 0.24
N ASN A 23 6.41 -9.18 1.50
CA ASN A 23 5.87 -10.49 1.86
C ASN A 23 4.40 -10.67 1.44
N ARG A 24 3.59 -9.62 1.55
CA ARG A 24 2.19 -9.64 1.09
C ARG A 24 2.10 -9.67 -0.43
N LEU A 25 2.90 -8.86 -1.13
CA LEU A 25 2.97 -8.83 -2.59
C LEU A 25 3.40 -10.18 -3.16
N ASN A 26 4.40 -10.84 -2.58
CA ASN A 26 4.86 -12.17 -2.98
C ASN A 26 3.74 -13.22 -2.86
N ARG A 27 2.90 -13.13 -1.82
CA ARG A 27 1.73 -14.01 -1.67
C ARG A 27 0.69 -13.74 -2.75
N ILE A 28 0.41 -12.46 -3.03
CA ILE A 28 -0.51 -12.05 -4.10
C ILE A 28 -0.03 -12.58 -5.46
N GLU A 29 1.26 -12.47 -5.76
CA GLU A 29 1.86 -13.03 -6.98
C GLU A 29 1.66 -14.54 -7.07
N GLY A 30 1.82 -15.26 -5.95
CA GLY A 30 1.49 -16.67 -5.83
C GLY A 30 0.03 -16.98 -6.17
N SER A 31 -0.91 -16.20 -5.63
CA SER A 31 -2.34 -16.33 -5.91
C SER A 31 -2.68 -16.05 -7.38
N VAL A 32 -2.09 -15.01 -7.99
CA VAL A 32 -2.28 -14.70 -9.41
C VAL A 32 -1.79 -15.85 -10.29
N ARG A 33 -0.61 -16.43 -9.99
CA ARG A 33 -0.13 -17.64 -10.66
C ARG A 33 -1.06 -18.83 -10.46
N GLY A 34 -1.67 -18.95 -9.29
CA GLY A 34 -2.72 -19.94 -9.01
C GLY A 34 -3.90 -19.81 -9.97
N VAL A 35 -4.45 -18.61 -10.11
CA VAL A 35 -5.57 -18.32 -11.03
C VAL A 35 -5.20 -18.65 -12.48
N ASN A 36 -3.99 -18.33 -12.93
CA ASN A 36 -3.56 -18.70 -14.29
C ASN A 36 -3.61 -20.22 -14.52
N ARG A 37 -3.18 -21.03 -13.54
CA ARG A 37 -3.28 -22.49 -13.64
C ARG A 37 -4.74 -22.96 -13.66
N MET A 38 -5.61 -22.38 -12.82
CA MET A 38 -7.04 -22.71 -12.83
C MET A 38 -7.68 -22.47 -14.22
N LEU A 39 -7.23 -21.42 -14.93
CA LEU A 39 -7.68 -21.14 -16.29
C LEU A 39 -7.16 -22.17 -17.30
N GLU A 40 -5.88 -22.55 -17.20
CA GLU A 40 -5.26 -23.59 -18.03
C GLU A 40 -5.92 -24.96 -17.83
N ASP A 41 -6.28 -25.27 -16.57
CA ASP A 41 -6.91 -26.52 -16.16
C ASP A 41 -8.44 -26.53 -16.38
N HIS A 42 -9.00 -25.45 -16.93
CA HIS A 42 -10.45 -25.28 -17.16
C HIS A 42 -11.31 -25.51 -15.90
N GLU A 43 -10.85 -24.99 -14.75
CA GLU A 43 -11.59 -25.07 -13.49
C GLU A 43 -12.91 -24.27 -13.51
N ASN A 44 -13.73 -24.48 -12.47
CA ASN A 44 -15.04 -23.87 -12.35
C ASN A 44 -14.97 -22.33 -12.25
N CYS A 45 -15.85 -21.65 -12.99
CA CYS A 45 -15.93 -20.19 -13.02
C CYS A 45 -16.15 -19.55 -11.64
N ASP A 46 -16.99 -20.15 -10.78
CA ASP A 46 -17.30 -19.63 -9.45
C ASP A 46 -16.05 -19.66 -8.55
N ASP A 47 -15.25 -20.73 -8.62
CA ASP A 47 -14.01 -20.86 -7.87
C ASP A 47 -12.96 -19.84 -8.33
N ILE A 48 -12.84 -19.60 -9.63
CA ILE A 48 -11.95 -18.58 -10.20
C ILE A 48 -12.37 -17.18 -9.71
N VAL A 49 -13.67 -16.88 -9.70
CA VAL A 49 -14.20 -15.60 -9.21
C VAL A 49 -13.92 -15.43 -7.71
N VAL A 50 -14.03 -16.49 -6.91
CA VAL A 50 -13.66 -16.48 -5.49
C VAL A 50 -12.18 -16.14 -5.31
N GLN A 51 -11.28 -16.77 -6.09
CA GLN A 51 -9.84 -16.49 -6.01
C GLN A 51 -9.49 -15.05 -6.45
N LEU A 52 -10.09 -14.56 -7.54
CA LEU A 52 -9.92 -13.17 -7.98
C LEU A 52 -10.42 -12.17 -6.92
N SER A 53 -11.54 -12.48 -6.26
CA SER A 53 -12.07 -11.66 -5.17
C SER A 53 -11.12 -11.64 -3.96
N ALA A 54 -10.50 -12.77 -3.62
CA ALA A 54 -9.49 -12.86 -2.58
C ALA A 54 -8.23 -12.03 -2.93
N ILE A 55 -7.78 -12.08 -4.18
CA ILE A 55 -6.66 -11.26 -4.68
C ILE A 55 -6.99 -9.76 -4.54
N LYS A 56 -8.18 -9.33 -4.98
CA LYS A 56 -8.63 -7.94 -4.84
C LYS A 56 -8.58 -7.50 -3.37
N ALA A 57 -9.10 -8.32 -2.45
CA ALA A 57 -9.07 -8.01 -1.03
C ALA A 57 -7.63 -7.92 -0.47
N ALA A 58 -6.74 -8.81 -0.90
CA ALA A 58 -5.34 -8.80 -0.48
C ALA A 58 -4.58 -7.57 -0.98
N VAL A 59 -4.81 -7.15 -2.23
CA VAL A 59 -4.27 -5.90 -2.79
C VAL A 59 -4.76 -4.70 -1.99
N ASN A 60 -6.07 -4.61 -1.70
CA ASN A 60 -6.62 -3.53 -0.88
C ASN A 60 -5.96 -3.43 0.50
N GLN A 61 -5.67 -4.56 1.15
CA GLN A 61 -4.95 -4.56 2.42
C GLN A 61 -3.52 -4.02 2.30
N VAL A 62 -2.81 -4.35 1.21
CA VAL A 62 -1.47 -3.79 0.93
C VAL A 62 -1.56 -2.28 0.75
N THR A 63 -2.54 -1.80 -0.01
CA THR A 63 -2.77 -0.37 -0.24
C THR A 63 -3.06 0.38 1.06
N ILE A 64 -3.92 -0.15 1.93
CA ILE A 64 -4.23 0.44 3.24
C ILE A 64 -2.97 0.50 4.11
N LYS A 65 -2.19 -0.57 4.16
CA LYS A 65 -0.96 -0.63 4.97
C LYS A 65 0.09 0.38 4.50
N LEU A 66 0.23 0.55 3.20
CA LEU A 66 1.09 1.57 2.62
C LEU A 66 0.61 2.98 2.99
N LEU A 67 -0.70 3.22 2.96
CA LEU A 67 -1.30 4.50 3.32
C LEU A 67 -1.11 4.83 4.81
N GLU A 68 -1.17 3.85 5.71
CA GLU A 68 -0.83 4.04 7.14
C GLU A 68 0.60 4.56 7.31
N GLY A 69 1.57 3.97 6.60
CA GLY A 69 2.97 4.44 6.60
C GLY A 69 3.09 5.86 6.05
N HIS A 70 2.41 6.15 4.94
CA HIS A 70 2.37 7.49 4.34
C HIS A 70 1.79 8.55 5.29
N MET A 71 0.71 8.21 6.01
CA MET A 71 0.10 9.09 7.00
C MET A 71 1.09 9.48 8.10
N ASN A 72 1.82 8.51 8.65
CA ASN A 72 2.80 8.77 9.71
C ASN A 72 3.90 9.74 9.24
N THR A 73 4.44 9.53 8.04
CA THR A 73 5.46 10.44 7.47
C THR A 73 4.90 11.83 7.24
N CYS A 74 3.71 11.95 6.63
CA CYS A 74 3.10 13.25 6.35
C CYS A 74 2.76 14.03 7.62
N LEU A 75 2.24 13.38 8.66
CA LEU A 75 1.94 14.04 9.93
C LEU A 75 3.20 14.53 10.65
N LEU A 76 4.28 13.74 10.63
CA LEU A 76 5.57 14.13 11.20
C LEU A 76 6.18 15.32 10.46
N GLU A 77 6.09 15.33 9.13
CA GLU A 77 6.52 16.44 8.28
C GLU A 77 5.74 17.72 8.60
N CYS A 78 4.41 17.66 8.57
CA CYS A 78 3.55 18.80 8.90
C CYS A 78 3.82 19.33 10.31
N ALA A 79 4.04 18.46 11.30
CA ALA A 79 4.35 18.87 12.67
C ALA A 79 5.72 19.55 12.79
N ALA A 80 6.70 19.13 11.99
CA ALA A 80 8.05 19.67 12.02
C ALA A 80 8.17 21.00 11.26
N THR A 81 7.46 21.15 10.14
CA THR A 81 7.60 22.30 9.23
C THR A 81 6.47 23.33 9.38
N GLY A 82 5.31 22.93 9.90
CA GLY A 82 4.08 23.73 9.86
C GLY A 82 3.46 23.84 8.47
N ASP A 83 4.02 23.16 7.46
CA ASP A 83 3.54 23.16 6.09
C ASP A 83 2.47 22.08 5.89
N LEU A 84 1.36 22.46 5.24
CA LEU A 84 0.23 21.58 4.96
C LEU A 84 0.33 20.87 3.60
N GLU A 85 1.36 21.14 2.81
CA GLU A 85 1.54 20.49 1.50
C GLU A 85 1.57 18.96 1.62
N ALA A 86 2.32 18.41 2.59
CA ALA A 86 2.38 16.98 2.84
C ALA A 86 1.01 16.37 3.19
N LEU A 87 0.16 17.11 3.91
CA LEU A 87 -1.20 16.68 4.25
C LEU A 87 -2.12 16.65 3.02
N GLU A 88 -1.99 17.62 2.10
CA GLU A 88 -2.75 17.62 0.86
C GLU A 88 -2.34 16.47 -0.06
N HIS A 89 -1.04 16.13 -0.12
CA HIS A 89 -0.56 14.94 -0.81
C HIS A 89 -1.18 13.66 -0.25
N PHE A 90 -1.17 13.50 1.07
CA PHE A 90 -1.83 12.38 1.74
C PHE A 90 -3.33 12.31 1.42
N ARG A 91 -4.04 13.44 1.48
CA ARG A 91 -5.47 13.53 1.17
C ARG A 91 -5.78 13.05 -0.25
N ARG A 92 -4.94 13.38 -1.23
CA ARG A 92 -5.08 12.91 -2.62
C ARG A 92 -4.88 11.40 -2.73
N SER A 93 -3.85 10.86 -2.08
CA SER A 93 -3.59 9.42 -2.03
C SER A 93 -4.76 8.65 -1.41
N MET A 94 -5.31 9.15 -0.30
CA MET A 94 -6.48 8.55 0.37
C MET A 94 -7.72 8.54 -0.53
N ALA A 95 -7.96 9.61 -1.29
CA ALA A 95 -9.11 9.69 -2.19
C ALA A 95 -9.09 8.62 -3.30
N LEU A 96 -7.91 8.14 -3.72
CA LEU A 96 -7.79 7.06 -4.71
C LEU A 96 -8.25 5.71 -4.12
N VAL A 97 -7.91 5.45 -2.87
CA VAL A 97 -8.26 4.20 -2.18
C VAL A 97 -9.77 4.13 -1.94
N MET A 98 -10.36 5.23 -1.48
CA MET A 98 -11.79 5.29 -1.15
C MET A 98 -12.71 5.19 -2.38
N LYS A 99 -12.26 5.61 -3.58
CA LYS A 99 -13.06 5.52 -4.81
C LYS A 99 -13.16 4.12 -5.38
N ASN A 100 -12.21 3.25 -5.06
CA ASN A 100 -12.09 1.90 -5.62
C ASN A 100 -12.40 0.80 -4.58
N SER A 101 -12.91 1.20 -3.41
CA SER A 101 -13.32 0.32 -2.31
C SER A 101 -14.63 -0.40 -2.63
#